data_AF-A0A4P5ULP0-F1
#
_entry.id   AF-A0A4P5ULP0-F1
#
_cell.length_a   1.000
_cell.length_b   1.000
_cell.length_c   1.000
_cell.angle_alpha   90.00
_cell.angle_beta   90.00
_cell.angle_gamma   90.00
#
_symmetry.space_group_name_H-M   'P 1'
#
loop_
_entity.id
_entity.type
_entity.pdbx_description
1 polymer ?
#
loop_
_entity_poly.entity_id
_entity_poly.type
_entity_poly.pdbx_seq_one_letter_code
_entity_poly.pdbx_strand_id
1 'polypeptide(L)' 'MAKNTKRQLVVLKNKATGSRYFTVKNTLNTPDKLEMKKFDPKTRKVETFVEVKAKLN' A
#
# COMPACT_ATOMS: atom_id res chain seq x y z
N MET A 1 4.47 -12.18 20.26
CA MET A 1 5.69 -11.48 19.80
C MET A 1 5.50 -11.13 18.33
N ALA A 2 5.27 -9.87 17.97
CA ALA A 2 5.26 -9.48 16.56
C ALA A 2 6.67 -9.72 16.00
N LYS A 3 6.84 -10.72 15.13
CA LYS A 3 8.13 -10.98 14.48
C LYS A 3 8.52 -9.70 13.74
N ASN A 4 9.58 -9.05 14.20
CA ASN A 4 10.20 -7.88 13.58
C ASN A 4 10.85 -8.31 12.25
N THR A 5 9.98 -8.64 11.30
CA THR A 5 10.38 -9.15 9.99
C THR A 5 10.69 -7.94 9.13
N LYS A 6 11.84 -7.95 8.46
CA LYS A 6 12.27 -6.90 7.52
C LYS A 6 11.21 -6.62 6.44
N ARG A 7 10.41 -7.64 6.11
CA ARG A 7 9.27 -7.56 5.20
C ARG A 7 7.97 -7.32 5.99
N GLN A 8 7.37 -6.15 5.81
CA GLN A 8 6.12 -5.74 6.47
C GLN A 8 4.98 -5.65 5.46
N LEU A 9 3.78 -6.07 5.89
CA LEU A 9 2.55 -5.89 5.12
C LEU A 9 2.13 -4.41 5.17
N VAL A 10 1.90 -3.83 4.01
CA VAL A 10 1.47 -2.44 3.83
C VAL A 10 0.24 -2.37 2.95
N VAL A 11 -0.53 -1.29 3.13
CA VAL A 11 -1.77 -1.05 2.39
C VAL A 11 -1.56 0.15 1.48
N LEU A 12 -1.71 -0.05 0.19
CA LEU A 12 -1.75 1.00 -0.81
C LEU A 12 -3.20 1.38 -1.05
N LYS A 13 -3.56 2.66 -0.88
CA LYS A 13 -4.92 3.16 -1.06
C LYS A 13 -4.96 4.22 -2.14
N ASN A 14 -5.97 4.15 -3.00
CA ASN A 14 -6.33 5.25 -3.88
C ASN A 14 -7.17 6.28 -3.09
N LYS A 15 -6.72 7.55 -3.11
CA LYS A 15 -7.40 8.65 -2.42
C LYS A 15 -8.77 8.97 -3.02
N ALA A 16 -8.93 8.81 -4.34
CA ALA A 16 -10.16 9.17 -5.06
C ALA A 16 -11.27 8.13 -4.86
N THR A 17 -10.95 6.84 -5.02
CA THR A 17 -11.93 5.76 -5.09
C THR A 17 -12.06 4.96 -3.79
N GLY A 18 -11.05 5.05 -2.92
CA GLY A 18 -10.93 4.24 -1.72
C GLY A 18 -10.52 2.78 -1.95
N SER A 19 -10.23 2.38 -3.21
CA SER A 19 -9.70 1.05 -3.55
C SER A 19 -8.38 0.78 -2.83
N ARG A 20 -8.13 -0.48 -2.44
CA ARG A 20 -6.98 -0.86 -1.61
C ARG A 20 -6.26 -2.08 -2.19
N TYR A 21 -4.93 -2.05 -2.11
CA TYR A 21 -4.06 -3.19 -2.37
C TYR A 21 -3.24 -3.51 -1.13
N PHE A 22 -3.10 -4.79 -0.86
CA PHE A 22 -2.19 -5.29 0.17
C PHE A 22 -0.90 -5.73 -0.51
N THR A 23 0.22 -5.18 -0.07
CA THR A 23 1.54 -5.52 -0.59
C THR A 23 2.52 -5.68 0.55
N VAL A 24 3.66 -6.31 0.27
CA VAL A 24 4.72 -6.49 1.25
C VAL A 24 5.89 -5.62 0.83
N LYS A 25 6.43 -4.81 1.75
CA LYS A 25 7.62 -4.00 1.52
C LYS A 25 8.75 -4.40 2.45
N ASN A 26 9.99 -4.24 1.98
CA ASN A 26 11.17 -4.42 2.83
C ASN A 26 11.57 -3.07 3.44
N THR A 27 11.39 -2.91 4.74
CA THR A 27 11.61 -1.62 5.42
C THR A 27 13.07 -1.17 5.45
N LEU A 28 14.03 -2.08 5.22
CA LEU A 28 15.44 -1.72 5.11
C LEU A 28 15.80 -1.10 3.77
N ASN A 29 15.24 -1.62 2.68
CA ASN A 29 15.58 -1.17 1.33
C ASN A 29 14.69 0.00 0.88
N THR A 30 13.45 0.02 1.35
CA THR A 30 12.46 1.06 1.06
C THR A 30 11.88 1.58 2.38
N PRO A 31 12.60 2.48 3.08
CA PRO A 31 12.14 3.05 4.35
C PRO A 31 10.96 4.03 4.15
N ASP A 32 10.91 4.70 3.01
CA ASP A 32 9.89 5.69 2.69
C ASP A 32 8.50 5.08 2.42
N LYS A 33 7.50 5.96 2.29
CA LYS A 33 6.15 5.56 1.88
C LYS A 33 6.16 5.14 0.43
N LEU A 34 5.52 4.02 0.13
CA LEU A 34 5.36 3.56 -1.25
C LEU A 34 4.30 4.38 -1.99
N GLU A 35 4.63 4.77 -3.21
CA GLU A 35 3.71 5.32 -4.19
C GLU A 35 3.82 4.49 -5.47
N MET A 36 2.70 3.91 -5.90
CA MET A 36 2.68 3.03 -7.07
C MET A 36 1.48 3.33 -7.97
N LYS A 37 1.71 3.30 -9.28
CA LYS A 37 0.63 3.31 -10.26
C LYS A 37 0.01 1.91 -10.37
N LYS A 38 -1.29 1.78 -10.05
CA LYS A 38 -2.04 0.52 -10.13
C LYS A 38 -3.37 0.76 -10.82
N PHE A 39 -3.92 -0.29 -11.42
CA PHE A 39 -5.25 -0.24 -12.00
C PHE A 39 -6.30 -0.07 -10.90
N ASP A 40 -7.28 0.79 -11.10
CA ASP A 40 -8.44 0.89 -10.20
C ASP A 40 -9.68 0.30 -10.88
N PRO A 41 -10.32 -0.73 -10.30
CA PRO A 41 -11.51 -1.32 -10.89
C PRO A 41 -12.72 -0.38 -10.94
N LYS A 42 -12.77 0.67 -10.10
CA LYS A 42 -13.90 1.61 -10.06
C LYS A 42 -13.84 2.64 -11.18
N THR A 43 -12.67 3.23 -11.43
CA THR A 43 -12.48 4.21 -12.51
C THR A 43 -12.00 3.58 -13.81
N ARG A 44 -11.59 2.31 -13.77
CA ARG A 44 -11.04 1.52 -14.89
C ARG A 44 -9.79 2.18 -15.51
N LYS A 45 -9.01 2.88 -14.69
CA LYS A 45 -7.79 3.59 -15.11
C LYS A 45 -6.62 3.21 -14.22
N VAL A 46 -5.40 3.43 -14.71
CA VAL A 46 -4.19 3.32 -13.89
C VAL A 46 -3.99 4.63 -13.15
N GLU A 47 -4.09 4.56 -11.82
CA GLU A 47 -4.03 5.71 -10.93
C GLU A 47 -2.95 5.50 -9.86
N THR A 48 -2.58 6.58 -9.16
CA THR A 48 -1.56 6.53 -8.11
C THR A 48 -2.17 6.08 -6.79
N PHE A 49 -1.62 5.01 -6.23
CA PHE A 49 -1.94 4.50 -4.91
C PHE A 49 -0.79 4.82 -3.95
N VAL A 50 -1.15 5.34 -2.78
CA VAL A 50 -0.21 5.78 -1.75
C VAL A 50 -0.33 4.87 -0.53
N GLU A 51 0.79 4.57 0.10
CA GLU A 51 0.82 3.81 1.34
C GLU A 51 0.09 4.53 2.48
N VAL A 52 -0.81 3.81 3.13
CA VAL A 52 -1.55 4.26 4.30
C VAL A 52 -1.22 3.33 5.47
N LYS A 53 -1.14 3.90 6.68
CA LYS A 53 -1.05 3.11 7.91
C LYS A 53 -2.20 2.11 7.93
N ALA A 54 -1.89 0.82 8.04
CA ALA A 54 -2.89 -0.22 8.12
C ALA A 54 -3.77 0.02 9.36
N LYS A 55 -4.94 0.59 9.15
CA LYS A 55 -6.04 0.57 10.12
C LYS A 55 -6.97 -0.55 9.67
N LEU A 56 -6.77 -1.73 10.23
CA LEU A 56 -7.81 -2.76 10.26
C LEU A 56 -8.80 -2.29 11.34
N ASN A 57 -9.87 -1.63 10.91
CA ASN A 57 -11.04 -1.44 11.75
C ASN A 57 -11.96 -2.64 11.55
#